data_AF-A0A968DMY8-F1
#
_entry.id   AF-A0A968DMY8-F1
#
_cell.length_a   1.000
_cell.length_b   1.000
_cell.length_c   1.000
_cell.angle_alpha   90.00
_cell.angle_beta   90.00
_cell.angle_gamma   90.00
#
_symmetry.space_group_name_H-M   'P 1'
#
loop_
_entity.id
_entity.type
_entity.pdbx_description
1 polymer ?
#
loop_
_entity_poly.entity_id
_entity_poly.type
_entity_poly.pdbx_seq_one_letter_code
_entity_poly.pdbx_strand_id
1 'polypeptide(L)'
;ERTYVNPRNTAAGALRQLDSSITASRPLTLLIYQIVTADGEVPNKQDEIIDYLSQLGFPVPEQVTCEDLDEVDQVLDEWESRREKLDYEIDGMVIKINDQSLALFLGVVGKDPRGAIAYKFPAQEVTTLLEEIRVNVGRTGVLTPYAVLEPVEIGGVTVKQATLHNFDFIAEKDIR
;
A
#
# COMPACT_ATOMS: atom_id res chain seq x y z
N GLU A 1 -9.72 -23.24 10.42
CA GLU A 1 -9.68 -22.01 9.61
C GLU A 1 -8.27 -21.45 9.60
N ARG A 2 -7.74 -20.99 8.46
CA ARG A 2 -6.49 -20.23 8.45
C ARG A 2 -6.82 -18.83 8.97
N THR A 3 -6.27 -18.46 10.12
CA THR A 3 -6.38 -17.10 10.66
C THR A 3 -5.72 -16.15 9.66
N TYR A 4 -6.48 -15.25 9.07
CA TYR A 4 -5.93 -14.26 8.16
C TYR A 4 -5.09 -13.25 8.95
N VAL A 5 -3.98 -12.84 8.37
CA VAL A 5 -2.86 -12.21 9.08
C VAL A 5 -2.94 -10.67 9.06
N ASN A 6 -3.54 -10.08 8.02
CA ASN A 6 -3.80 -8.64 7.95
C ASN A 6 -5.02 -8.36 7.03
N PRO A 7 -5.66 -7.17 7.13
CA PRO A 7 -6.85 -6.84 6.34
C PRO A 7 -6.67 -7.03 4.83
N ARG A 8 -5.49 -6.72 4.28
CA ARG A 8 -5.18 -6.91 2.86
C ARG A 8 -5.28 -8.38 2.43
N ASN A 9 -4.65 -9.28 3.18
CA ASN A 9 -4.67 -10.72 2.90
C ASN A 9 -6.05 -11.33 3.17
N THR A 10 -6.74 -10.85 4.20
CA THR A 10 -8.13 -11.23 4.52
C THR A 10 -9.06 -10.88 3.35
N ALA A 11 -9.01 -9.64 2.85
CA ALA A 11 -9.86 -9.19 1.75
C ALA A 11 -9.57 -9.95 0.45
N ALA A 12 -8.28 -10.15 0.11
CA ALA A 12 -7.90 -10.91 -1.08
C ALA A 12 -8.37 -12.37 -1.03
N GLY A 13 -8.24 -13.03 0.13
CA GLY A 13 -8.72 -14.39 0.34
C GLY A 13 -10.25 -14.48 0.31
N ALA A 14 -10.94 -13.51 0.90
CA ALA A 14 -12.39 -13.43 0.91
C ALA A 14 -12.99 -13.23 -0.50
N LEU A 15 -12.31 -12.48 -1.37
CA LEU A 15 -12.76 -12.23 -2.74
C LEU A 15 -12.47 -13.39 -3.70
N ARG A 16 -11.39 -14.15 -3.46
CA ARG A 16 -10.95 -15.27 -4.33
C ARG A 16 -11.57 -16.61 -3.92
N GLN A 17 -12.88 -16.64 -3.68
CA GLN A 17 -13.62 -17.86 -3.39
C GLN A 17 -14.29 -18.38 -4.67
N LEU A 18 -14.28 -19.71 -4.86
CA LEU A 18 -15.04 -20.34 -5.95
C LEU A 18 -16.55 -20.25 -5.71
N ASP A 19 -16.97 -20.35 -4.45
CA ASP A 19 -18.35 -20.19 -4.01
C ASP A 19 -18.56 -18.75 -3.50
N SER A 20 -19.37 -17.98 -4.22
CA SER A 20 -19.66 -16.58 -3.92
C SER A 20 -20.43 -16.39 -2.61
N SER A 21 -21.13 -17.42 -2.11
CA SER A 21 -21.82 -17.35 -0.81
C SER A 21 -20.83 -17.16 0.35
N ILE A 22 -19.61 -17.68 0.21
CA ILE A 22 -18.54 -17.48 1.19
C ILE A 22 -18.13 -16.01 1.20
N THR A 23 -17.90 -15.42 0.03
CA THR A 23 -17.59 -13.98 -0.08
C THR A 23 -18.70 -13.11 0.49
N ALA A 24 -19.97 -13.44 0.19
CA ALA A 24 -21.14 -12.71 0.68
C ALA A 24 -21.27 -12.73 2.22
N SER A 25 -20.75 -13.76 2.89
CA SER A 25 -20.72 -13.84 4.36
C SER A 25 -19.66 -12.94 5.02
N ARG A 26 -18.74 -12.35 4.25
CA ARG A 26 -17.64 -11.52 4.74
C ARG A 26 -18.01 -10.04 4.64
N PRO A 27 -17.67 -9.22 5.65
CA PRO A 27 -18.00 -7.78 5.66
C PRO A 27 -17.03 -6.99 4.76
N LEU A 28 -17.05 -7.28 3.45
CA LEU A 28 -16.23 -6.57 2.47
C LEU A 28 -16.86 -5.23 2.11
N THR A 29 -16.03 -4.19 2.08
CA THR A 29 -16.38 -2.86 1.55
C THR A 29 -15.46 -2.51 0.37
N LEU A 30 -15.86 -1.50 -0.40
CA LEU A 30 -15.11 -0.97 -1.53
C LEU A 30 -15.00 0.55 -1.37
N LEU A 31 -13.89 1.12 -1.84
CA LEU A 31 -13.71 2.55 -1.98
C LEU A 31 -13.21 2.82 -3.40
N ILE A 32 -14.02 3.49 -4.21
CA ILE A 32 -13.75 3.73 -5.63
C ILE A 32 -13.10 5.10 -5.79
N TYR A 33 -11.98 5.16 -6.51
CA TYR A 33 -11.14 6.37 -6.54
C TYR A 33 -10.74 6.85 -7.94
N GLN A 34 -11.15 6.15 -9.00
CA GLN A 34 -10.78 6.51 -10.37
C GLN A 34 -11.75 5.91 -11.38
N ILE A 35 -11.85 6.57 -12.53
CA ILE A 35 -12.50 6.06 -13.73
C ILE A 35 -11.40 5.75 -14.74
N VAL A 36 -11.32 4.50 -15.19
CA VAL A 36 -10.29 4.07 -16.17
C VAL A 36 -10.79 4.26 -17.60
N THR A 37 -12.08 4.03 -17.83
CA THR A 37 -12.74 4.18 -19.12
C THR A 37 -14.19 4.58 -18.90
N ALA A 38 -14.73 5.39 -19.79
CA ALA A 38 -16.14 5.79 -19.76
C ALA A 38 -16.63 6.05 -21.19
N ASP A 39 -17.87 5.63 -21.45
CA ASP A 39 -18.60 6.03 -22.64
C ASP A 39 -19.39 7.30 -22.30
N GLY A 40 -18.76 8.46 -22.45
CA GLY A 40 -19.38 9.76 -22.14
C GLY A 40 -18.39 10.76 -21.53
N GLU A 41 -18.90 11.95 -21.23
CA GLU A 41 -18.13 12.96 -20.51
C GLU A 41 -18.03 12.61 -19.03
N VAL A 42 -16.81 12.70 -18.51
CA VAL A 42 -16.51 12.59 -17.08
C VAL A 42 -15.73 13.85 -16.68
N PRO A 43 -15.77 14.25 -15.40
CA PRO A 43 -14.99 15.39 -14.94
C PRO A 43 -13.50 15.21 -15.23
N ASN A 44 -12.81 16.31 -15.49
CA ASN A 44 -11.39 16.30 -15.86
C ASN A 44 -10.46 16.60 -14.67
N LYS A 45 -11.00 16.70 -13.46
CA LYS A 45 -10.23 16.81 -12.22
C LYS A 45 -10.44 15.63 -11.30
N GLN A 46 -9.40 15.25 -10.56
CA GLN A 46 -9.43 14.11 -9.63
C GLN A 46 -10.50 14.30 -8.56
N ASP A 47 -10.58 15.48 -7.97
CA ASP A 47 -11.55 15.80 -6.92
C ASP A 47 -13.00 15.71 -7.44
N GLU A 48 -13.27 16.31 -8.59
CA GLU A 48 -14.56 16.25 -9.27
C GLU A 48 -14.93 14.81 -9.69
N ILE A 49 -13.95 13.96 -10.04
CA ILE A 49 -14.18 12.54 -10.34
C ILE A 49 -14.67 11.79 -9.09
N ILE A 50 -14.06 12.04 -7.93
CA ILE A 50 -14.49 11.41 -6.67
C ILE A 50 -15.90 11.88 -6.30
N ASP A 51 -16.19 13.17 -6.43
CA ASP A 51 -17.54 13.71 -6.18
C ASP A 51 -18.57 13.11 -7.13
N TYR A 52 -18.22 12.98 -8.42
CA TYR A 52 -19.08 12.35 -9.42
C TYR A 52 -19.35 10.88 -9.09
N LEU A 53 -18.34 10.10 -8.71
CA LEU A 53 -18.51 8.71 -8.28
C LEU A 53 -19.42 8.61 -7.06
N SER A 54 -19.28 9.53 -6.09
CA SER A 54 -20.16 9.59 -4.93
C SER A 54 -21.61 9.90 -5.32
N GLN A 55 -21.84 10.82 -6.28
CA GLN A 55 -23.18 11.14 -6.79
C GLN A 55 -23.83 9.96 -7.52
N LEU A 56 -23.03 9.10 -8.15
CA LEU A 56 -23.50 7.85 -8.75
C LEU A 56 -23.82 6.75 -7.71
N GLY A 57 -23.56 6.99 -6.43
CA GLY A 57 -23.82 6.06 -5.33
C GLY A 57 -22.69 5.08 -5.04
N PHE A 58 -21.49 5.29 -5.62
CA PHE A 58 -20.33 4.50 -5.24
C PHE A 58 -19.79 4.96 -3.88
N PRO A 59 -19.36 4.04 -3.00
CA PRO A 59 -18.57 4.39 -1.84
C PRO A 59 -17.20 4.90 -2.31
N VAL A 60 -16.78 6.06 -1.81
CA VAL A 60 -15.54 6.73 -2.19
C VAL A 60 -14.68 6.98 -0.95
N PRO A 61 -13.33 7.02 -1.08
CA PRO A 61 -12.48 7.42 0.02
C PRO A 61 -12.66 8.92 0.33
N GLU A 62 -12.31 9.31 1.54
CA GLU A 62 -12.12 10.72 1.84
C GLU A 62 -10.95 11.29 1.02
N GLN A 63 -11.06 12.55 0.63
CA GLN A 63 -10.05 13.26 -0.15
C GLN A 63 -9.90 14.69 0.36
N VAL A 64 -8.72 15.26 0.12
CA VAL A 64 -8.42 16.68 0.38
C VAL A 64 -7.72 17.24 -0.86
N THR A 65 -8.25 18.31 -1.42
CA THR A 65 -7.59 19.07 -2.50
C THR A 65 -6.60 20.04 -1.84
N CYS A 66 -5.36 20.04 -2.32
CA CYS A 66 -4.30 20.93 -1.86
C CYS A 66 -3.86 21.82 -3.03
N GLU A 67 -3.64 23.11 -2.78
CA GLU A 67 -3.19 24.09 -3.76
C GLU A 67 -1.67 24.03 -3.99
N ASP A 68 -0.92 23.60 -2.97
CA ASP A 68 0.54 23.47 -3.01
C ASP A 68 1.07 22.31 -2.17
N LEU A 69 2.40 22.14 -2.14
CA LEU A 69 3.07 21.07 -1.41
C LEU A 69 3.10 21.31 0.10
N ASP A 70 3.05 22.56 0.56
CA ASP A 70 3.06 22.87 2.00
C ASP A 70 1.71 22.43 2.62
N GLU A 71 0.61 22.59 1.89
CA GLU A 71 -0.69 22.03 2.26
C GLU A 71 -0.69 20.50 2.24
N VAL A 72 -0.03 19.88 1.25
CA VAL A 72 0.11 18.41 1.20
C VAL A 72 0.82 17.91 2.45
N ASP A 73 1.93 18.52 2.86
CA ASP A 73 2.66 18.11 4.06
C ASP A 73 1.79 18.21 5.33
N GLN A 74 1.01 19.28 5.48
CA GLN A 74 0.07 19.43 6.61
C GLN A 74 -1.00 18.33 6.63
N VAL A 75 -1.55 17.99 5.45
CA VAL A 75 -2.54 16.92 5.32
C VAL A 75 -1.92 15.57 5.67
N LEU A 76 -0.69 15.30 5.22
CA LEU A 76 0.01 14.04 5.53
C LEU A 76 0.20 13.88 7.04
N ASP A 77 0.63 14.91 7.75
CA ASP A 77 0.80 14.90 9.21
C ASP A 77 -0.53 14.67 9.94
N GLU A 78 -1.61 15.33 9.50
CA GLU A 78 -2.94 15.12 10.07
C GLU A 78 -3.38 13.66 9.91
N TRP A 79 -3.26 13.13 8.69
CA TRP A 79 -3.69 11.77 8.36
C TRP A 79 -2.85 10.69 9.03
N GLU A 80 -1.55 10.91 9.24
CA GLU A 80 -0.72 10.01 10.01
C GLU A 80 -1.24 9.85 11.44
N SER A 81 -1.65 10.95 12.08
CA SER A 81 -2.23 10.92 13.42
C SER A 81 -3.64 10.31 13.47
N ARG A 82 -4.39 10.45 12.36
CA ARG A 82 -5.78 10.01 12.24
C ARG A 82 -5.91 8.52 11.87
N ARG A 83 -4.89 7.91 11.27
CA ARG A 83 -4.94 6.53 10.75
C ARG A 83 -5.43 5.50 11.78
N GLU A 84 -5.09 5.67 13.06
CA GLU A 84 -5.48 4.75 14.14
C GLU A 84 -6.97 4.85 14.53
N LYS A 85 -7.67 5.91 14.07
CA LYS A 85 -9.09 6.15 14.35
C LYS A 85 -10.00 5.68 13.21
N LEU A 86 -9.45 5.21 12.11
CA LEU A 86 -10.22 4.70 10.98
C LEU A 86 -10.72 3.29 11.28
N ASP A 87 -11.90 2.95 10.74
CA ASP A 87 -12.46 1.61 10.83
C ASP A 87 -11.73 0.58 9.94
N TYR A 88 -10.67 1.00 9.25
CA TYR A 88 -9.85 0.19 8.36
C TYR A 88 -8.38 0.65 8.40
N GLU A 89 -7.46 -0.27 8.12
CA GLU A 89 -6.03 0.03 8.06
C GLU A 89 -5.66 0.72 6.74
N ILE A 90 -4.80 1.74 6.84
CA ILE A 90 -4.12 2.40 5.71
C ILE A 90 -2.60 2.39 5.95
N ASP A 91 -1.81 2.21 4.88
CA ASP A 91 -0.34 2.23 4.92
C ASP A 91 0.26 3.56 4.42
N GLY A 92 -0.59 4.54 4.12
CA GLY A 92 -0.19 5.83 3.56
C GLY A 92 -1.34 6.57 2.89
N MET A 93 -0.97 7.61 2.14
CA MET A 93 -1.85 8.38 1.27
C MET A 93 -1.38 8.31 -0.18
N VAL A 94 -2.28 8.62 -1.13
CA VAL A 94 -1.94 8.74 -2.55
C VAL A 94 -2.09 10.20 -2.96
N ILE A 95 -0.98 10.83 -3.31
CA ILE A 95 -0.93 12.20 -3.82
C ILE A 95 -1.10 12.11 -5.33
N LYS A 96 -2.04 12.87 -5.90
CA LYS A 96 -2.32 12.89 -7.33
C LYS A 96 -2.36 14.32 -7.84
N ILE A 97 -1.88 14.52 -9.06
CA ILE A 97 -2.14 15.76 -9.79
C ILE A 97 -3.64 15.85 -10.05
N ASN A 98 -4.23 16.99 -9.67
CA ASN A 98 -5.67 17.15 -9.76
C ASN A 98 -6.14 17.20 -11.24
N ASP A 99 -5.43 17.91 -12.11
CA ASP A 99 -5.71 17.95 -13.55
C ASP A 99 -5.39 16.61 -14.23
N GLN A 100 -6.42 15.91 -14.69
CA GLN A 100 -6.29 14.60 -15.34
C GLN A 100 -5.61 14.68 -16.71
N SER A 101 -5.79 15.78 -17.44
CA SER A 101 -5.12 15.98 -18.72
C SER A 101 -3.61 16.12 -18.53
N LEU A 102 -3.18 16.83 -17.48
CA LEU A 102 -1.77 16.91 -17.10
C LEU A 102 -1.23 15.55 -16.62
N ALA A 103 -1.97 14.85 -15.76
CA ALA A 103 -1.57 13.53 -15.28
C ALA A 103 -1.40 12.52 -16.43
N LEU A 104 -2.31 12.53 -17.40
CA LEU A 104 -2.24 11.71 -18.62
C LEU A 104 -1.04 12.09 -19.49
N PHE A 105 -0.82 13.40 -19.71
CA PHE A 105 0.31 13.89 -20.48
C PHE A 105 1.67 13.47 -19.91
N LEU A 106 1.81 13.46 -18.59
CA LEU A 106 3.03 13.02 -17.92
C LEU A 106 3.33 11.54 -18.17
N GLY A 107 2.31 10.71 -18.38
CA GLY A 107 2.43 9.31 -18.75
C GLY A 107 2.87 8.37 -17.62
N VAL A 108 3.38 7.20 -17.99
CA VAL A 108 3.74 6.10 -17.08
C VAL A 108 5.17 5.65 -17.37
N VAL A 109 5.96 5.39 -16.32
CA VAL A 109 7.31 4.81 -16.43
C VAL A 109 7.26 3.38 -15.91
N GLY A 110 7.50 2.41 -16.80
CA GLY A 110 7.35 1.00 -16.46
C GLY A 110 5.90 0.69 -16.09
N LYS A 111 5.63 0.60 -14.78
CA LYS A 111 4.29 0.34 -14.22
C LYS A 111 3.75 1.49 -13.36
N ASP A 112 4.55 2.55 -13.17
CA ASP A 112 4.26 3.60 -12.19
C ASP A 112 3.85 4.91 -12.91
N PRO A 113 2.64 5.46 -12.62
CA PRO A 113 2.19 6.71 -13.22
C PRO A 113 3.02 7.89 -12.72
N ARG A 114 3.34 8.85 -13.60
CA ARG A 114 4.11 10.04 -13.22
C ARG A 114 3.27 11.12 -12.54
N GLY A 115 1.95 11.10 -12.74
CA GLY A 115 1.01 12.05 -12.14
C GLY A 115 0.48 11.66 -10.76
N ALA A 116 0.98 10.58 -10.16
CA ALA A 116 0.57 10.14 -8.84
C ALA A 116 1.70 9.43 -8.09
N ILE A 117 1.71 9.55 -6.76
CA ILE A 117 2.67 8.88 -5.89
C ILE A 117 2.00 8.39 -4.62
N ALA A 118 2.39 7.20 -4.15
CA ALA A 118 2.00 6.68 -2.85
C ALA A 118 2.99 7.17 -1.79
N TYR A 119 2.52 8.04 -0.89
CA TYR A 119 3.24 8.45 0.29
C TYR A 119 2.96 7.47 1.42
N LYS A 120 3.94 6.66 1.79
CA LYS A 120 3.79 5.68 2.87
C LYS A 120 4.10 6.33 4.21
N PHE A 121 3.25 6.08 5.20
CA PHE A 121 3.59 6.45 6.57
C PHE A 121 4.81 5.65 7.03
N PRO A 122 5.59 6.20 8.00
CA PRO A 122 6.64 5.46 8.65
C PRO A 122 6.17 4.06 9.05
N ALA A 123 6.91 3.06 8.57
CA ALA A 123 6.63 1.67 8.90
C ALA A 123 6.85 1.45 10.40
N GLN A 124 6.06 0.55 10.99
CA GLN A 124 6.31 0.12 12.35
C GLN A 124 7.67 -0.59 12.41
N GLU A 125 8.59 -0.05 13.20
CA GLU A 125 9.86 -0.68 13.48
C GLU A 125 9.77 -1.51 14.76
N VAL A 126 10.36 -2.70 14.74
CA VAL A 126 10.48 -3.56 15.92
C VAL A 126 11.91 -4.07 16.03
N THR A 127 12.33 -4.37 17.25
CA THR A 127 13.61 -5.02 17.50
C THR A 127 13.37 -6.51 17.74
N THR A 128 14.17 -7.36 17.12
CA THR A 128 14.21 -8.80 17.37
C THR A 128 15.64 -9.32 17.34
N LEU A 129 15.84 -10.56 17.76
CA LEU A 129 17.15 -11.21 17.78
C LEU A 129 17.46 -11.85 16.43
N LEU A 130 18.68 -11.65 15.95
CA LEU A 130 19.25 -12.44 14.86
C LEU A 130 19.69 -13.80 15.43
N GLU A 131 19.08 -14.88 14.95
CA GLU A 131 19.43 -16.24 15.37
C GLU A 131 20.53 -16.84 14.50
N GLU A 132 20.42 -16.66 13.18
CA GLU A 132 21.32 -17.27 12.21
C GLU A 132 21.36 -16.44 10.91
N ILE A 133 22.49 -16.45 10.21
CA ILE A 133 22.58 -15.97 8.82
C ILE A 133 22.71 -17.17 7.89
N ARG A 134 21.79 -17.29 6.94
CA ARG A 134 21.80 -18.32 5.90
C ARG A 134 21.99 -17.70 4.52
N VAL A 135 22.36 -18.53 3.54
CA VAL A 135 22.63 -18.10 2.17
C VAL A 135 21.80 -18.91 1.19
N ASN A 136 21.09 -18.23 0.30
CA ASN A 136 20.41 -18.84 -0.84
C ASN A 136 21.24 -18.70 -2.11
N VAL A 137 21.24 -19.74 -2.95
CA VAL A 137 21.83 -19.70 -4.29
C VAL A 137 20.73 -19.38 -5.30
N GLY A 138 20.80 -18.20 -5.90
CA GLY A 138 19.88 -17.78 -6.95
C GLY A 138 20.07 -18.57 -8.25
N ARG A 139 19.08 -18.48 -9.15
CA ARG A 139 19.11 -19.18 -10.46
C ARG A 139 20.35 -18.84 -11.31
N THR A 140 20.92 -17.66 -11.12
CA THR A 140 22.13 -17.17 -11.81
C THR A 140 23.42 -17.48 -11.05
N GLY A 141 23.36 -18.23 -9.93
CA GLY A 141 24.51 -18.52 -9.06
C GLY A 141 24.82 -17.43 -8.03
N VAL A 142 24.05 -16.33 -8.00
CA VAL A 142 24.22 -15.26 -7.01
C VAL A 142 23.91 -15.78 -5.60
N LEU A 143 24.86 -15.60 -4.68
CA LEU A 143 24.68 -15.92 -3.27
C LEU A 143 24.00 -14.75 -2.55
N THR A 144 22.79 -14.96 -2.06
CA THR A 144 21.99 -13.95 -1.38
C THR A 144 21.86 -14.31 0.10
N PRO A 145 22.48 -13.56 1.03
CA PRO A 145 22.33 -13.81 2.45
C PRO A 145 20.96 -13.34 2.96
N TYR A 146 20.44 -14.05 3.96
CA TYR A 146 19.23 -13.69 4.68
C TYR A 146 19.37 -14.03 6.16
N ALA A 147 18.78 -13.19 7.00
CA ALA A 147 18.67 -13.37 8.43
C ALA A 147 17.54 -14.35 8.76
N VAL A 148 17.80 -15.26 9.69
CA VAL A 148 16.79 -16.00 10.46
C VAL A 148 16.66 -15.29 11.79
N LEU A 149 15.44 -14.89 12.11
CA LEU A 149 15.12 -14.01 13.23
C LEU A 149 14.23 -14.74 14.23
N GLU A 150 14.41 -14.44 15.52
CA GLU A 150 13.42 -14.75 16.54
C GLU A 150 12.06 -14.16 16.08
N PRO A 151 10.97 -14.96 16.05
CA PRO A 151 9.70 -14.53 15.50
C PRO A 151 9.19 -13.23 16.15
N VAL A 152 8.91 -12.22 15.32
CA VAL A 152 8.40 -10.92 15.78
C VAL A 152 7.19 -10.48 14.94
N GLU A 153 6.21 -9.83 15.56
CA GLU A 153 5.04 -9.29 14.85
C GLU A 153 5.29 -7.86 14.38
N ILE A 154 5.02 -7.60 13.10
CA ILE A 154 5.11 -6.27 12.45
C ILE A 154 3.90 -6.11 11.54
N GLY A 155 3.05 -5.09 11.76
CA GLY A 155 1.90 -4.83 10.88
C GLY A 155 0.98 -6.05 10.69
N GLY A 156 0.73 -6.78 11.79
CA GLY A 156 -0.10 -7.98 11.82
C GLY A 156 0.55 -9.27 11.29
N VAL A 157 1.73 -9.20 10.66
CA VAL A 157 2.45 -10.39 10.17
C VAL A 157 3.57 -10.82 11.11
N THR A 158 3.72 -12.13 11.33
CA THR A 158 4.89 -12.69 12.01
C THR A 158 6.06 -12.81 11.03
N VAL A 159 7.11 -12.02 11.25
CA VAL A 159 8.35 -12.05 10.48
C VAL A 159 9.35 -12.97 11.18
N LYS A 160 9.94 -13.90 10.42
CA LYS A 160 10.99 -14.82 10.87
C LYS A 160 12.26 -14.75 10.02
N GLN A 161 12.18 -14.06 8.88
CA GLN A 161 13.27 -13.99 7.92
C GLN A 161 13.30 -12.59 7.29
N ALA A 162 14.51 -12.07 7.06
CA ALA A 162 14.73 -10.81 6.38
C ALA A 162 15.92 -10.93 5.42
N THR A 163 15.87 -10.24 4.28
CA THR A 163 17.01 -10.18 3.36
C THR A 163 18.14 -9.38 4.00
N LEU A 164 19.38 -9.81 3.79
CA LEU A 164 20.58 -9.04 4.15
C LEU A 164 21.23 -8.41 2.90
N HIS A 165 20.52 -8.43 1.77
CA HIS A 165 20.95 -7.90 0.46
C HIS A 165 22.21 -8.57 -0.11
N ASN A 166 23.37 -8.33 0.48
CA ASN A 166 24.67 -8.84 0.06
C ASN A 166 25.66 -8.85 1.25
N PHE A 167 26.85 -9.41 1.06
CA PHE A 167 27.87 -9.50 2.11
C PHE A 167 28.45 -8.14 2.51
N ASP A 168 28.50 -7.17 1.58
CA ASP A 168 28.99 -5.82 1.88
C ASP A 168 28.05 -5.10 2.85
N PHE A 169 26.74 -5.26 2.70
CA PHE A 169 25.73 -4.71 3.60
C PHE A 169 25.87 -5.27 5.02
N ILE A 170 26.15 -6.56 5.16
CA ILE A 170 26.40 -7.21 6.46
C ILE A 170 27.63 -6.58 7.13
N ALA A 171 28.72 -6.39 6.38
CA ALA A 171 29.95 -5.81 6.90
C ALA A 171 29.78 -4.32 7.25
N GLU A 172 29.11 -3.53 6.40
CA GLU A 172 28.84 -2.11 6.61
C GLU A 172 27.99 -1.86 7.87
N LYS A 173 26.97 -2.71 8.09
CA LYS A 173 26.05 -2.60 9.23
C LYS A 173 26.52 -3.36 10.47
N ASP A 174 27.68 -4.04 10.39
CA ASP A 174 28.26 -4.88 11.44
C ASP A 174 27.26 -5.86 12.08
N ILE A 175 26.51 -6.57 11.24
CA ILE A 175 25.42 -7.47 11.67
C ILE A 175 26.03 -8.79 12.20
N ARG A 176 25.67 -9.19 13.43
CA ARG A 176 26.25 -10.33 14.16
C ARG A 176 25.22 -11.08 14.98
#